data_AF-A0A2E3M007-F1
#
_entry.id   AF-A0A2E3M007-F1
#
_cell.length_a   1.000
_cell.length_b   1.000
_cell.length_c   1.000
_cell.angle_alpha   90.00
_cell.angle_beta   90.00
_cell.angle_gamma   90.00
#
_symmetry.space_group_name_H-M   'P 1'
#
loop_
_entity.id
_entity.type
_entity.pdbx_description
1 polymer ?
#
loop_
_entity_poly.entity_id
_entity_poly.type
_entity_poly.pdbx_seq_one_letter_code
_entity_poly.pdbx_strand_id
1 'polypeptide(L)'
;MFYRYFIALLLVSSSVFATTIHINELPSHGGALNIEGGNLPKFRLSSKQIWANLCFIIDRPLHNQMDLDEITSQNTYTLKESSVLEYNEAQTTLAQAITLKYYIENTHRLSQKASDEDALLCIQVHRNSSGPAHLDLIESIFSKLLSNLDLVKIPNKGKCRTYYSPSNKCQIHLRYGTTQMTMRGYDGVDLLLSLSLAAGLDSKLKSSSILIPSRFIPFDLNSQVLAKSAEFDVRNHLSEVVDEILSLQTSELIDRTNTLFTSPNPQKKHLNAEMIKKEDIQSPLLLQASGSFYPKKMHPDIALI
;
A
#
# COMPACT_ATOMS: atom_id res chain seq x y z
N MET A 1 -26.72 -15.22 -18.60
CA MET A 1 -27.64 -14.60 -17.62
C MET A 1 -26.83 -14.37 -16.35
N PHE A 2 -26.17 -13.21 -16.26
CA PHE A 2 -25.13 -12.92 -15.28
C PHE A 2 -25.74 -12.39 -13.98
N TYR A 3 -25.47 -13.08 -12.87
CA TYR A 3 -25.81 -12.61 -11.54
C TYR A 3 -24.94 -11.38 -11.19
N ARG A 4 -25.59 -10.22 -11.20
CA ARG A 4 -25.14 -9.00 -10.52
C ARG A 4 -25.29 -9.21 -9.01
N TYR A 5 -24.24 -9.63 -8.33
CA TYR A 5 -24.14 -9.44 -6.88
C TYR A 5 -23.24 -8.24 -6.60
N PHE A 6 -23.90 -7.09 -6.69
CA PHE A 6 -23.47 -5.82 -6.15
C PHE A 6 -23.54 -5.92 -4.61
N ILE A 7 -22.43 -5.63 -3.95
CA ILE A 7 -22.30 -5.01 -2.63
C ILE A 7 -23.55 -5.17 -1.73
N ALA A 8 -23.61 -6.29 -1.00
CA ALA A 8 -24.31 -6.31 0.29
C ALA A 8 -23.30 -5.83 1.35
N LEU A 9 -22.98 -4.54 1.32
CA LEU A 9 -22.61 -3.86 2.55
C LEU A 9 -23.87 -3.92 3.41
N LEU A 10 -23.72 -4.41 4.64
CA LEU A 10 -24.74 -4.36 5.67
C LEU A 10 -25.41 -2.97 5.70
N LEU A 11 -26.59 -2.87 5.09
CA LEU A 11 -27.62 -1.91 5.47
C LEU A 11 -28.15 -2.37 6.83
N VAL A 12 -27.36 -2.13 7.89
CA VAL A 12 -27.97 -1.98 9.21
C VAL A 12 -28.82 -0.73 9.10
N SER A 13 -30.13 -0.93 9.21
CA SER A 13 -31.19 0.07 9.21
C SER A 13 -31.14 0.96 10.44
N SER A 14 -30.03 1.67 10.60
CA SER A 14 -29.87 2.85 11.43
C SER A 14 -29.48 3.95 10.46
N SER A 15 -30.17 5.08 10.49
CA SER A 15 -29.89 6.25 9.65
C SER A 15 -28.42 6.66 9.74
N VAL A 16 -27.58 6.09 8.87
CA VAL A 16 -26.19 6.46 8.67
C VAL A 16 -26.26 7.85 8.06
N PHE A 17 -25.91 8.88 8.84
CA PHE A 17 -25.76 10.23 8.31
C PHE A 17 -24.60 10.20 7.30
N ALA A 18 -24.96 10.07 6.02
CA ALA A 18 -24.09 10.23 4.89
C ALA A 18 -24.04 11.72 4.57
N THR A 19 -22.84 12.29 4.59
CA THR A 19 -22.64 13.70 4.25
C THR A 19 -22.06 13.75 2.84
N THR A 20 -22.71 14.51 1.95
CA THR A 20 -22.07 14.95 0.69
C THR A 20 -21.05 16.00 1.05
N ILE A 21 -19.81 15.84 0.59
CA ILE A 21 -18.68 16.71 0.98
C ILE A 21 -18.05 17.31 -0.26
N HIS A 22 -17.79 18.61 -0.22
CA HIS A 22 -17.06 19.26 -1.31
C HIS A 22 -15.58 18.82 -1.28
N ILE A 23 -14.95 18.62 -2.44
CA ILE A 23 -13.58 18.08 -2.51
C ILE A 23 -12.56 18.89 -1.68
N ASN A 24 -12.75 20.20 -1.59
CA ASN A 24 -11.92 21.13 -0.81
C ASN A 24 -12.06 20.92 0.72
N GLU A 25 -13.11 20.26 1.18
CA GLU A 25 -13.35 19.97 2.60
C GLU A 25 -12.73 18.64 3.04
N LEU A 26 -12.31 17.76 2.11
CA LEU A 26 -11.70 16.46 2.42
C LEU A 26 -10.52 16.54 3.40
N PRO A 27 -9.60 17.53 3.33
CA PRO A 27 -8.51 17.67 4.30
C PRO A 27 -8.97 17.86 5.75
N SER A 28 -10.20 18.32 5.98
CA SER A 28 -10.76 18.45 7.34
C SER A 28 -11.26 17.13 7.91
N HIS A 29 -11.37 16.09 7.08
CA HIS A 29 -11.94 14.78 7.43
C HIS A 29 -10.94 13.64 7.45
N GLY A 30 -9.78 13.78 6.79
CA GLY A 30 -8.74 12.76 6.77
C GLY A 30 -7.40 13.33 6.33
N GLY A 31 -6.32 12.68 6.75
CA GLY A 31 -4.97 13.12 6.39
C GLY A 31 -4.53 12.65 4.99
N ALA A 32 -5.09 11.54 4.52
CA ALA A 32 -4.77 10.97 3.22
C ALA A 32 -5.98 10.25 2.62
N LEU A 33 -5.96 10.08 1.30
CA LEU A 33 -6.97 9.33 0.55
C LEU A 33 -6.31 8.10 -0.06
N ASN A 34 -6.83 6.92 0.22
CA ASN A 34 -6.37 5.69 -0.42
C ASN A 34 -6.83 5.69 -1.89
N ILE A 35 -5.88 5.89 -2.82
CA ILE A 35 -6.18 6.09 -4.25
C ILE A 35 -6.18 4.80 -5.06
N GLU A 36 -5.80 3.68 -4.44
CA GLU A 36 -5.71 2.38 -5.11
C GLU A 36 -7.05 1.63 -5.15
N GLY A 37 -8.06 2.18 -4.47
CA GLY A 37 -9.46 1.74 -4.51
C GLY A 37 -9.72 0.39 -3.87
N GLY A 38 -10.98 0.15 -3.51
CA GLY A 38 -11.48 -1.17 -3.13
C GLY A 38 -11.68 -1.38 -1.62
N ASN A 39 -12.16 -2.58 -1.28
CA ASN A 39 -12.37 -2.99 0.10
C ASN A 39 -11.03 -3.32 0.75
N LEU A 40 -10.81 -2.89 2.00
CA LEU A 40 -9.60 -3.28 2.74
C LEU A 40 -9.52 -4.81 2.84
N PRO A 41 -8.40 -5.44 2.45
CA PRO A 41 -8.25 -6.89 2.51
C PRO A 41 -8.54 -7.48 3.88
N LYS A 42 -8.29 -6.71 4.95
CA LYS A 42 -8.56 -7.12 6.34
C LYS A 42 -9.95 -7.73 6.54
N PHE A 43 -10.98 -7.17 5.92
CA PHE A 43 -12.36 -7.64 6.10
C PHE A 43 -12.62 -9.04 5.55
N ARG A 44 -11.65 -9.61 4.85
CA ARG A 44 -11.69 -10.96 4.29
C ARG A 44 -10.76 -11.93 4.99
N LEU A 45 -9.99 -11.43 5.96
CA LEU A 45 -9.08 -12.24 6.76
C LEU A 45 -9.81 -12.73 8.00
N SER A 46 -9.62 -14.00 8.32
CA SER A 46 -10.00 -14.57 9.61
C SER A 46 -9.24 -13.90 10.76
N SER A 47 -9.70 -14.11 11.99
CA SER A 47 -9.06 -13.56 13.19
C SER A 47 -7.66 -14.12 13.46
N LYS A 48 -7.32 -15.27 12.87
CA LYS A 48 -6.00 -15.91 13.00
C LYS A 48 -4.97 -15.35 12.03
N GLN A 49 -5.40 -14.65 10.99
CA GLN A 49 -4.52 -14.11 9.96
C GLN A 49 -4.05 -12.71 10.35
N ILE A 50 -2.78 -12.41 10.06
CA ILE A 50 -2.20 -11.09 10.33
C ILE A 50 -2.33 -10.22 9.09
N TRP A 51 -2.73 -8.97 9.32
CA TRP A 51 -2.73 -7.94 8.29
C TRP A 51 -1.73 -6.84 8.61
N ALA A 52 -0.96 -6.47 7.61
CA ALA A 52 0.01 -5.39 7.63
C ALA A 52 -0.23 -4.51 6.40
N ASN A 53 -0.16 -3.20 6.55
CA ASN A 53 -0.30 -2.28 5.43
C ASN A 53 0.73 -1.16 5.49
N LEU A 54 1.73 -1.23 4.61
CA LEU A 54 2.72 -0.19 4.41
C LEU A 54 2.23 0.70 3.27
N CYS A 55 1.92 1.95 3.59
CA CYS A 55 1.35 2.88 2.63
C CYS A 55 2.29 4.07 2.41
N PHE A 56 2.37 4.56 1.17
CA PHE A 56 3.17 5.75 0.84
C PHE A 56 2.31 6.83 0.22
N ILE A 57 2.60 8.09 0.53
CA ILE A 57 2.03 9.20 -0.22
C ILE A 57 2.70 9.28 -1.59
N ILE A 58 1.95 9.14 -2.67
CA ILE A 58 2.50 9.34 -4.02
C ILE A 58 2.52 10.82 -4.39
N ASP A 59 1.40 11.50 -4.24
CA ASP A 59 1.15 12.86 -4.67
C ASP A 59 0.26 13.61 -3.67
N ARG A 60 0.05 14.90 -3.94
CA ARG A 60 -0.79 15.79 -3.12
C ARG A 60 -1.71 16.58 -4.05
N PRO A 61 -2.73 15.93 -4.62
CA PRO A 61 -3.51 16.48 -5.73
C PRO A 61 -4.18 17.82 -5.38
N LEU A 62 -4.59 18.02 -4.12
CA LEU A 62 -5.20 19.27 -3.65
C LEU A 62 -4.19 20.40 -3.37
N HIS A 63 -2.90 20.09 -3.21
CA HIS A 63 -1.85 21.07 -2.90
C HIS A 63 -1.00 21.43 -4.11
N ASN A 64 -0.71 20.45 -4.96
CA ASN A 64 0.19 20.59 -6.09
C ASN A 64 -0.56 20.97 -7.40
N GLN A 65 -1.89 20.98 -7.41
CA GLN A 65 -2.78 21.23 -8.57
C GLN A 65 -2.56 20.31 -9.80
N MET A 66 -1.61 19.37 -9.72
CA MET A 66 -1.42 18.29 -10.69
C MET A 66 -2.30 17.11 -10.31
N ASP A 67 -3.11 16.64 -11.25
CA ASP A 67 -3.96 15.46 -11.08
C ASP A 67 -3.12 14.18 -11.28
N LEU A 68 -3.48 13.11 -10.59
CA LEU A 68 -2.99 11.76 -10.85
C LEU A 68 -3.18 11.35 -12.32
N ASP A 69 -4.22 11.85 -13.01
CA ASP A 69 -4.42 11.68 -14.45
C ASP A 69 -3.37 12.41 -15.30
N GLU A 70 -2.92 13.59 -14.86
CA GLU A 70 -1.88 14.37 -15.55
C GLU A 70 -0.51 13.72 -15.36
N ILE A 71 -0.22 13.31 -14.13
CA ILE A 71 0.89 12.43 -13.78
C ILE A 71 0.83 11.18 -14.67
N THR A 72 -0.30 10.48 -14.75
CA THR A 72 -0.41 9.22 -15.49
C THR A 72 -0.32 9.40 -17.01
N SER A 73 -0.90 10.45 -17.58
CA SER A 73 -0.94 10.68 -19.03
C SER A 73 0.37 11.22 -19.60
N GLN A 74 1.14 11.94 -18.79
CA GLN A 74 2.46 12.48 -19.19
C GLN A 74 3.62 11.63 -18.67
N ASN A 75 3.36 10.60 -17.86
CA ASN A 75 4.40 9.76 -17.28
C ASN A 75 5.06 8.87 -18.35
N THR A 76 6.33 9.14 -18.61
CA THR A 76 7.19 8.35 -19.49
C THR A 76 7.89 7.19 -18.77
N TYR A 77 7.74 7.09 -17.45
CA TYR A 77 8.38 6.06 -16.63
C TYR A 77 7.46 4.86 -16.37
N THR A 78 8.05 3.69 -16.11
CA THR A 78 7.31 2.46 -15.80
C THR A 78 6.43 2.60 -14.55
N LEU A 79 6.94 3.30 -13.53
CA LEU A 79 6.27 3.59 -12.28
C LEU A 79 5.96 5.09 -12.22
N LYS A 80 4.68 5.43 -11.99
CA LYS A 80 4.19 6.82 -12.04
C LYS A 80 4.84 7.74 -11.01
N GLU A 81 5.23 7.20 -9.87
CA GLU A 81 5.95 7.91 -8.82
C GLU A 81 7.28 8.53 -9.31
N SER A 82 7.89 8.00 -10.38
CA SER A 82 9.09 8.58 -10.97
C SER A 82 8.87 9.90 -11.70
N SER A 83 7.64 10.20 -12.10
CA SER A 83 7.28 11.52 -12.63
C SER A 83 7.02 12.57 -11.53
N VAL A 84 6.81 12.15 -10.27
CA VAL A 84 6.62 13.06 -9.15
C VAL A 84 7.97 13.47 -8.58
N LEU A 85 8.34 14.75 -8.73
CA LEU A 85 9.68 15.24 -8.40
C LEU A 85 10.05 15.06 -6.93
N GLU A 86 9.09 15.21 -6.02
CA GLU A 86 9.32 15.11 -4.58
C GLU A 86 9.25 13.66 -4.05
N TYR A 87 8.82 12.68 -4.86
CA TYR A 87 8.71 11.31 -4.39
C TYR A 87 10.10 10.68 -4.30
N ASN A 88 10.59 10.32 -3.12
CA ASN A 88 11.91 9.70 -2.96
C ASN A 88 11.84 8.17 -3.10
N GLU A 89 12.12 7.63 -4.30
CA GLU A 89 12.09 6.17 -4.54
C GLU A 89 13.08 5.41 -3.64
N ALA A 90 14.27 5.95 -3.42
CA ALA A 90 15.28 5.30 -2.60
C ALA A 90 14.76 5.13 -1.15
N GLN A 91 14.17 6.18 -0.57
CA GLN A 91 13.58 6.12 0.77
C GLN A 91 12.44 5.10 0.86
N THR A 92 11.53 5.10 -0.12
CA THR A 92 10.41 4.14 -0.13
C THR A 92 10.89 2.71 -0.36
N THR A 93 11.93 2.51 -1.17
CA THR A 93 12.56 1.20 -1.39
C THR A 93 13.20 0.69 -0.12
N LEU A 94 13.92 1.54 0.63
CA LEU A 94 14.49 1.16 1.92
C LEU A 94 13.40 0.70 2.89
N ALA A 95 12.31 1.48 3.02
CA ALA A 95 11.16 1.15 3.87
C ALA A 95 10.52 -0.19 3.47
N GLN A 96 10.34 -0.43 2.17
CA GLN A 96 9.86 -1.71 1.66
C GLN A 96 10.84 -2.84 2.00
N ALA A 97 12.14 -2.65 1.78
CA ALA A 97 13.16 -3.68 2.00
C ALA A 97 13.20 -4.15 3.46
N ILE A 98 13.27 -3.23 4.43
CA ILE A 98 13.29 -3.60 5.85
C ILE A 98 11.97 -4.23 6.31
N THR A 99 10.83 -3.77 5.78
CA THR A 99 9.51 -4.34 6.08
C THR A 99 9.40 -5.76 5.53
N LEU A 100 9.78 -5.96 4.26
CA LEU A 100 9.78 -7.27 3.60
C LEU A 100 10.69 -8.24 4.33
N LYS A 101 11.91 -7.81 4.69
CA LYS A 101 12.87 -8.60 5.46
C LYS A 101 12.27 -9.07 6.78
N TYR A 102 11.73 -8.14 7.57
CA TYR A 102 11.11 -8.46 8.86
C TYR A 102 10.04 -9.54 8.71
N TYR A 103 9.09 -9.35 7.79
CA TYR A 103 8.01 -10.31 7.63
C TYR A 103 8.52 -11.66 7.14
N ILE A 104 9.43 -11.72 6.18
CA ILE A 104 9.98 -13.00 5.69
C ILE A 104 10.71 -13.76 6.81
N GLU A 105 11.57 -13.09 7.58
CA GLU A 105 12.34 -13.72 8.67
C GLU A 105 11.45 -14.12 9.85
N ASN A 106 10.32 -13.45 10.07
CA ASN A 106 9.45 -13.69 11.22
C ASN A 106 8.12 -14.38 10.88
N THR A 107 7.87 -14.76 9.62
CA THR A 107 6.55 -15.32 9.20
C THR A 107 6.17 -16.52 10.04
N HIS A 108 7.10 -17.45 10.31
CA HIS A 108 6.83 -18.66 11.08
C HIS A 108 6.45 -18.33 12.54
N ARG A 109 7.23 -17.47 13.22
CA ARG A 109 6.93 -16.98 14.58
C ARG A 109 5.57 -16.29 14.66
N LEU A 110 5.28 -15.43 13.69
CA LEU A 110 4.06 -14.62 13.68
C LEU A 110 2.81 -15.44 13.36
N SER A 111 2.92 -16.43 12.47
CA SER A 111 1.82 -17.34 12.10
C SER A 111 1.49 -18.39 13.16
N GLN A 112 2.38 -18.61 14.13
CA GLN A 112 2.27 -19.65 15.16
C GLN A 112 2.11 -21.06 14.56
N LYS A 113 2.67 -21.28 13.39
CA LYS A 113 2.68 -22.56 12.69
C LYS A 113 3.60 -23.56 13.40
N ALA A 114 3.29 -24.85 13.29
CA ALA A 114 4.17 -25.90 13.79
C ALA A 114 5.49 -25.89 13.01
N SER A 115 6.58 -26.35 13.62
CA SER A 115 7.93 -26.26 13.04
C SER A 115 8.12 -27.09 11.77
N ASP A 116 7.23 -28.05 11.51
CA ASP A 116 7.17 -28.90 10.32
C ASP A 116 6.23 -28.35 9.23
N GLU A 117 5.47 -27.29 9.51
CA GLU A 117 4.61 -26.62 8.53
C GLU A 117 5.30 -25.40 7.90
N ASP A 118 5.06 -25.19 6.60
CA ASP A 118 5.44 -23.97 5.92
C ASP A 118 4.42 -22.86 6.22
N ALA A 119 4.92 -21.66 6.50
CA ALA A 119 4.08 -20.48 6.67
C ALA A 119 3.92 -19.73 5.34
N LEU A 120 2.72 -19.18 5.09
CA LEU A 120 2.40 -18.48 3.85
C LEU A 120 2.28 -16.97 4.07
N LEU A 121 3.25 -16.24 3.54
CA LEU A 121 3.22 -14.78 3.40
C LEU A 121 2.69 -14.38 2.02
N CYS A 122 1.63 -13.59 1.98
CA CYS A 122 1.18 -12.93 0.75
C CYS A 122 1.56 -11.46 0.78
N ILE A 123 2.27 -11.00 -0.26
CA ILE A 123 2.56 -9.59 -0.51
C ILE A 123 1.64 -9.12 -1.62
N GLN A 124 0.75 -8.20 -1.30
CA GLN A 124 -0.26 -7.68 -2.21
C GLN A 124 0.04 -6.23 -2.55
N VAL A 125 0.30 -5.98 -3.84
CA VAL A 125 0.36 -4.62 -4.39
C VAL A 125 -1.03 -4.23 -4.89
N HIS A 126 -1.58 -3.12 -4.43
CA HIS A 126 -2.94 -2.69 -4.81
C HIS A 126 -2.96 -1.87 -6.11
N ARG A 127 -2.23 -2.33 -7.13
CA ARG A 127 -2.13 -1.66 -8.44
C ARG A 127 -2.60 -2.56 -9.56
N ASN A 128 -3.47 -2.05 -10.43
CA ASN A 128 -3.92 -2.79 -11.61
C ASN A 128 -2.86 -2.75 -12.73
N SER A 129 -2.75 -1.64 -13.48
CA SER A 129 -1.90 -1.53 -14.67
C SER A 129 -0.40 -1.54 -14.37
N SER A 130 0.04 -0.83 -13.33
CA SER A 130 1.46 -0.79 -12.91
C SER A 130 1.84 -1.85 -11.88
N GLY A 131 0.92 -2.76 -11.55
CA GLY A 131 1.18 -3.86 -10.63
C GLY A 131 2.36 -4.76 -11.03
N PRO A 132 2.47 -5.22 -12.30
CA PRO A 132 3.58 -6.06 -12.73
C PRO A 132 4.95 -5.41 -12.53
N ALA A 133 5.06 -4.11 -12.82
CA ALA A 133 6.29 -3.34 -12.65
C ALA A 133 6.67 -3.16 -11.18
N HIS A 134 5.68 -2.98 -10.30
CA HIS A 134 5.95 -2.96 -8.85
C HIS A 134 6.38 -4.36 -8.37
N LEU A 135 5.83 -5.44 -8.93
CA LEU A 135 6.36 -6.78 -8.63
C LEU A 135 7.81 -6.94 -9.10
N ASP A 136 8.19 -6.38 -10.25
CA ASP A 136 9.59 -6.37 -10.71
C ASP A 136 10.50 -5.60 -9.73
N LEU A 137 10.02 -4.47 -9.17
CA LEU A 137 10.71 -3.74 -8.10
C LEU A 137 10.93 -4.62 -6.87
N ILE A 138 9.90 -5.33 -6.39
CA ILE A 138 10.00 -6.23 -5.23
C ILE A 138 10.99 -7.37 -5.49
N GLU A 139 10.96 -7.99 -6.68
CA GLU A 139 11.93 -9.02 -7.05
C GLU A 139 13.37 -8.46 -7.13
N SER A 140 13.51 -7.19 -7.54
CA SER A 140 14.79 -6.49 -7.49
C SER A 140 15.25 -6.27 -6.05
N ILE A 141 14.37 -5.85 -5.13
CA ILE A 141 14.67 -5.74 -3.69
C ILE A 141 15.14 -7.09 -3.15
N PHE A 142 14.43 -8.18 -3.46
CA PHE A 142 14.81 -9.54 -3.07
C PHE A 142 16.21 -9.92 -3.53
N SER A 143 16.50 -9.75 -4.82
CA SER A 143 17.78 -10.17 -5.39
C SER A 143 18.94 -9.24 -5.05
N LYS A 144 18.69 -7.94 -4.85
CA LYS A 144 19.75 -6.92 -4.71
C LYS A 144 19.95 -6.40 -3.30
N LEU A 145 18.94 -6.41 -2.43
CA LEU A 145 19.05 -5.89 -1.06
C LEU A 145 18.89 -6.99 -0.02
N LEU A 146 18.06 -7.99 -0.31
CA LEU A 146 17.74 -9.09 0.60
C LEU A 146 18.29 -10.44 0.10
N SER A 147 19.43 -10.40 -0.60
CA SER A 147 20.05 -11.58 -1.21
C SER A 147 20.43 -12.66 -0.21
N ASN A 148 20.55 -12.30 1.08
CA ASN A 148 20.85 -13.21 2.18
C ASN A 148 19.63 -14.04 2.67
N LEU A 149 18.44 -13.85 2.09
CA LEU A 149 17.22 -14.59 2.46
C LEU A 149 17.05 -15.91 1.69
N ASP A 150 18.02 -16.27 0.83
CA ASP A 150 18.07 -17.51 0.04
C ASP A 150 16.76 -17.80 -0.72
N LEU A 151 16.16 -16.77 -1.31
CA LEU A 151 14.85 -16.87 -1.94
C LEU A 151 14.92 -17.65 -3.26
N VAL A 152 14.24 -18.79 -3.31
CA VAL A 152 14.11 -19.63 -4.50
C VAL A 152 12.81 -19.30 -5.21
N LYS A 153 12.90 -18.84 -6.46
CA LYS A 153 11.71 -18.59 -7.29
C LYS A 153 11.09 -19.92 -7.70
N ILE A 154 9.82 -20.10 -7.38
CA ILE A 154 9.03 -21.27 -7.78
C ILE A 154 8.34 -20.95 -9.11
N PRO A 155 8.56 -21.75 -10.17
CA PRO A 155 7.88 -21.56 -11.46
C PRO A 155 6.36 -21.70 -11.30
N ASN A 156 5.63 -20.64 -11.65
CA ASN A 156 4.17 -20.62 -11.59
C ASN A 156 3.55 -20.27 -12.95
N LYS A 157 2.33 -20.76 -13.17
CA LYS A 157 1.44 -20.30 -14.25
C LYS A 157 0.48 -19.26 -13.68
N GLY A 158 0.45 -18.05 -14.23
CA GLY A 158 -0.56 -17.03 -13.91
C GLY A 158 0.00 -15.69 -13.40
N LYS A 159 -0.86 -14.91 -12.72
CA LYS A 159 -0.57 -13.54 -12.26
C LYS A 159 0.07 -13.46 -10.85
N CYS A 160 0.51 -14.59 -10.30
CA CYS A 160 1.14 -14.70 -8.99
C CYS A 160 2.58 -15.20 -9.15
N ARG A 161 3.55 -14.47 -8.59
CA ARG A 161 4.96 -14.92 -8.54
C ARG A 161 5.20 -15.53 -7.17
N THR A 162 5.74 -16.74 -7.11
CA THR A 162 5.96 -17.43 -5.83
C THR A 162 7.44 -17.62 -5.58
N TYR A 163 7.81 -17.43 -4.32
CA TYR A 163 9.14 -17.67 -3.79
C TYR A 163 9.05 -18.58 -2.58
N TYR A 164 10.14 -19.24 -2.25
CA TYR A 164 10.31 -19.97 -1.01
C TYR A 164 11.63 -19.58 -0.36
N SER A 165 11.60 -19.34 0.95
CA SER A 165 12.79 -19.16 1.78
C SER A 165 12.99 -20.41 2.62
N PRO A 166 13.91 -21.32 2.26
CA PRO A 166 14.13 -22.57 3.00
C PRO A 166 14.51 -22.33 4.45
N SER A 167 15.41 -21.36 4.68
CA SER A 167 15.92 -21.01 6.01
C SER A 167 14.82 -20.50 6.95
N ASN A 168 13.79 -19.85 6.39
CA ASN A 168 12.67 -19.29 7.14
C ASN A 168 11.38 -20.14 7.06
N LYS A 169 11.40 -21.28 6.34
CA LYS A 169 10.22 -22.11 6.03
C LYS A 169 9.01 -21.27 5.61
N CYS A 170 9.26 -20.32 4.72
CA CYS A 170 8.29 -19.31 4.33
C CYS A 170 8.02 -19.39 2.83
N GLN A 171 6.78 -19.68 2.46
CA GLN A 171 6.29 -19.49 1.10
C GLN A 171 5.82 -18.04 0.94
N ILE A 172 6.25 -17.38 -0.14
CA ILE A 172 5.96 -15.97 -0.40
C ILE A 172 5.18 -15.88 -1.71
N HIS A 173 3.98 -15.31 -1.67
CA HIS A 173 3.14 -15.07 -2.85
C HIS A 173 3.11 -13.57 -3.16
N LEU A 174 3.70 -13.17 -4.29
CA LEU A 174 3.61 -11.81 -4.82
C LEU A 174 2.39 -11.69 -5.74
N ARG A 175 1.48 -10.78 -5.38
CA ARG A 175 0.22 -10.55 -6.11
C ARG A 175 0.02 -9.07 -6.38
N TYR A 176 -0.74 -8.77 -7.43
CA TYR A 176 -1.11 -7.40 -7.78
C TYR A 176 -2.56 -7.29 -8.23
N GLY A 177 -3.10 -6.08 -8.15
CA GLY A 177 -4.43 -5.72 -8.63
C GLY A 177 -5.53 -5.84 -7.57
N THR A 178 -6.70 -5.31 -7.92
CA THR A 178 -7.89 -5.21 -7.05
C THR A 178 -8.86 -6.38 -7.22
N THR A 179 -8.82 -7.04 -8.39
CA THR A 179 -9.83 -8.03 -8.84
C THR A 179 -9.62 -9.44 -8.30
N GLN A 180 -8.43 -9.77 -7.78
CA GLN A 180 -8.18 -11.09 -7.17
C GLN A 180 -8.71 -11.20 -5.74
N MET A 181 -9.28 -10.11 -5.21
CA MET A 181 -10.07 -10.10 -4.00
C MET A 181 -11.44 -10.74 -4.27
N THR A 182 -11.48 -12.05 -4.49
CA THR A 182 -12.71 -12.86 -4.31
C THR A 182 -12.83 -13.24 -2.83
N MET A 183 -13.97 -13.76 -2.36
CA MET A 183 -14.13 -14.11 -0.93
C MET A 183 -13.08 -15.12 -0.43
N ARG A 184 -12.45 -15.87 -1.34
CA ARG A 184 -11.42 -16.89 -1.05
C ARG A 184 -10.00 -16.46 -1.42
N GLY A 185 -9.80 -15.19 -1.78
CA GLY A 185 -8.54 -14.71 -2.33
C GLY A 185 -7.34 -14.90 -1.40
N TYR A 186 -7.57 -14.96 -0.09
CA TYR A 186 -6.52 -15.10 0.94
C TYR A 186 -6.71 -16.37 1.79
N ASP A 187 -7.44 -17.36 1.29
CA ASP A 187 -7.57 -18.64 2.00
C ASP A 187 -6.19 -19.29 2.16
N GLY A 188 -5.89 -19.74 3.38
CA GLY A 188 -4.62 -20.37 3.71
C GLY A 188 -3.41 -19.44 3.84
N VAL A 189 -3.55 -18.14 3.55
CA VAL A 189 -2.50 -17.14 3.84
C VAL A 189 -2.39 -16.98 5.35
N ASP A 190 -1.21 -17.00 5.94
CA ASP A 190 -1.05 -16.73 7.37
C ASP A 190 -0.85 -15.22 7.62
N LEU A 191 -0.09 -14.57 6.75
CA LEU A 191 0.21 -13.14 6.82
C LEU A 191 -0.06 -12.46 5.47
N LEU A 192 -0.79 -11.34 5.50
CA LEU A 192 -0.99 -10.47 4.34
C LEU A 192 -0.31 -9.12 4.56
N LEU A 193 0.75 -8.85 3.79
CA LEU A 193 1.39 -7.54 3.68
C LEU A 193 0.85 -6.81 2.46
N SER A 194 0.10 -5.74 2.71
CA SER A 194 -0.36 -4.80 1.69
C SER A 194 0.68 -3.71 1.48
N LEU A 195 1.03 -3.47 0.22
CA LEU A 195 1.82 -2.32 -0.21
C LEU A 195 0.87 -1.37 -0.95
N SER A 196 0.62 -0.21 -0.35
CA SER A 196 -0.40 0.72 -0.80
C SER A 196 0.14 2.10 -1.14
N LEU A 197 -0.60 2.82 -1.98
CA LEU A 197 -0.42 4.25 -2.19
C LEU A 197 -1.63 5.06 -1.73
N ALA A 198 -1.35 6.28 -1.27
CA ALA A 198 -2.36 7.27 -0.96
C ALA A 198 -2.00 8.64 -1.55
N ALA A 199 -3.01 9.46 -1.77
CA ALA A 199 -2.88 10.89 -2.02
C ALA A 199 -2.89 11.64 -0.70
N GLY A 200 -1.96 12.57 -0.50
CA GLY A 200 -1.89 13.40 0.68
C GLY A 200 -2.96 14.49 0.66
N LEU A 201 -3.75 14.58 1.73
CA LEU A 201 -4.74 15.65 1.95
C LEU A 201 -4.23 16.66 2.98
N ASP A 202 -3.52 16.20 4.02
CA ASP A 202 -2.85 17.05 5.01
C ASP A 202 -1.57 17.66 4.41
N SER A 203 -1.41 18.98 4.58
CA SER A 203 -0.25 19.73 4.10
C SER A 203 1.07 19.32 4.76
N LYS A 204 1.01 18.69 5.94
CA LYS A 204 2.19 18.13 6.63
C LYS A 204 2.72 16.87 5.95
N LEU A 205 1.87 16.14 5.24
CA LEU A 205 2.29 14.97 4.49
C LEU A 205 2.95 15.42 3.19
N LYS A 206 4.10 14.82 2.89
CA LYS A 206 4.87 15.03 1.65
C LYS A 206 4.81 13.77 0.79
N SER A 207 5.07 13.90 -0.51
CA SER A 207 5.34 12.74 -1.36
C SER A 207 6.45 11.88 -0.72
N SER A 208 6.32 10.55 -0.82
CA SER A 208 7.12 9.52 -0.13
C SER A 208 6.96 9.41 1.39
N SER A 209 6.07 10.17 2.04
CA SER A 209 5.77 9.97 3.47
C SER A 209 5.32 8.53 3.74
N ILE A 210 5.85 7.93 4.81
CA ILE A 210 5.58 6.56 5.21
C ILE A 210 4.36 6.55 6.14
N LEU A 211 3.33 5.80 5.74
CA LEU A 211 2.08 5.69 6.47
C LEU A 211 1.85 4.27 6.99
N ILE A 212 1.46 4.17 8.26
CA ILE A 212 0.90 2.95 8.88
C ILE A 212 -0.53 3.29 9.33
N PRO A 213 -1.51 3.21 8.42
CA PRO A 213 -2.87 3.59 8.73
C PRO A 213 -3.57 2.55 9.59
N SER A 214 -4.35 3.01 10.56
CA SER A 214 -5.17 2.18 11.46
C SER A 214 -6.62 2.64 11.57
N ARG A 215 -6.98 3.79 10.97
CA ARG A 215 -8.33 4.36 11.02
C ARG A 215 -8.76 4.75 9.62
N PHE A 216 -10.02 4.46 9.28
CA PHE A 216 -10.52 4.65 7.93
C PHE A 216 -11.95 5.19 7.93
N ILE A 217 -12.27 6.04 6.95
CA ILE A 217 -13.64 6.46 6.64
C ILE A 217 -13.97 6.05 5.20
N PRO A 218 -15.05 5.29 4.95
CA PRO A 218 -15.50 5.02 3.59
C PRO A 218 -15.83 6.31 2.83
N PHE A 219 -15.27 6.45 1.63
CA PHE A 219 -15.53 7.57 0.74
C PHE A 219 -15.90 7.05 -0.65
N ASP A 220 -17.11 7.38 -1.10
CA ASP A 220 -17.56 7.02 -2.44
C ASP A 220 -17.18 8.12 -3.43
N LEU A 221 -16.29 7.79 -4.36
CA LEU A 221 -15.76 8.76 -5.31
C LEU A 221 -16.78 9.24 -6.34
N ASN A 222 -17.75 8.40 -6.72
CA ASN A 222 -18.69 8.74 -7.77
C ASN A 222 -19.77 9.68 -7.25
N SER A 223 -20.26 9.41 -6.04
CA SER A 223 -21.28 10.20 -5.36
C SER A 223 -20.71 11.31 -4.48
N GLN A 224 -19.40 11.32 -4.25
CA GLN A 224 -18.70 12.24 -3.34
C GLN A 224 -19.29 12.24 -1.93
N VAL A 225 -19.72 11.05 -1.49
CA VAL A 225 -20.31 10.84 -0.18
C VAL A 225 -19.24 10.31 0.76
N LEU A 226 -19.04 11.03 1.87
CA LEU A 226 -18.27 10.55 3.00
C LEU A 226 -19.21 9.94 4.04
N ALA A 227 -19.06 8.64 4.28
CA ALA A 227 -19.83 7.94 5.31
C ALA A 227 -19.13 8.08 6.67
N LYS A 228 -19.05 9.28 7.23
CA LYS A 228 -18.34 9.57 8.49
C LYS A 228 -18.84 8.72 9.66
N SER A 229 -20.13 8.43 9.71
CA SER A 229 -20.72 7.55 10.73
C SER A 229 -20.35 6.07 10.56
N ALA A 230 -19.75 5.69 9.42
CA ALA A 230 -19.15 4.39 9.17
C ALA A 230 -17.62 4.43 9.28
N GLU A 231 -17.04 5.40 10.00
CA GLU A 231 -15.63 5.35 10.40
C GLU A 231 -15.34 4.09 11.20
N PHE A 232 -14.19 3.47 10.95
CA PHE A 232 -13.79 2.24 11.62
C PHE A 232 -12.29 2.16 11.83
N ASP A 233 -11.90 1.44 12.89
CA ASP A 233 -10.52 1.11 13.19
C ASP A 233 -10.16 -0.26 12.61
N VAL A 234 -8.92 -0.39 12.17
CA VAL A 234 -8.32 -1.65 11.77
C VAL A 234 -6.95 -1.81 12.39
N ARG A 235 -6.75 -2.95 13.05
CA ARG A 235 -5.44 -3.38 13.53
C ARG A 235 -4.49 -3.61 12.35
N ASN A 236 -3.53 -2.69 12.18
CA ASN A 236 -2.41 -2.82 11.26
C ASN A 236 -1.17 -3.27 12.05
N HIS A 237 -0.77 -4.53 11.88
CA HIS A 237 0.29 -5.14 12.69
C HIS A 237 1.63 -4.40 12.63
N LEU A 238 1.91 -3.67 11.54
CA LEU A 238 3.13 -2.84 11.44
C LEU A 238 3.28 -1.86 12.60
N SER A 239 2.17 -1.34 13.14
CA SER A 239 2.20 -0.41 14.28
C SER A 239 2.75 -1.04 15.57
N GLU A 240 2.68 -2.37 15.69
CA GLU A 240 3.13 -3.12 16.87
C GLU A 240 4.61 -3.51 16.77
N VAL A 241 5.15 -3.58 15.56
CA VAL A 241 6.50 -4.12 15.26
C VAL A 241 7.39 -3.11 14.57
N VAL A 242 6.99 -1.84 14.58
CA VAL A 242 7.70 -0.75 13.89
C VAL A 242 9.15 -0.62 14.37
N ASP A 243 9.37 -0.73 15.68
CA ASP A 243 10.71 -0.60 16.26
C ASP A 243 11.62 -1.77 15.84
N GLU A 244 11.09 -2.99 15.75
CA GLU A 244 11.82 -4.15 15.23
C GLU A 244 12.18 -3.97 13.75
N ILE A 245 11.24 -3.48 12.92
CA ILE A 245 11.49 -3.20 11.50
C ILE A 245 12.58 -2.15 11.33
N LEU A 246 12.50 -1.04 12.07
CA LEU A 246 13.48 0.04 11.99
C LEU A 246 14.89 -0.41 12.42
N SER A 247 14.99 -1.37 13.34
CA SER A 247 16.25 -1.95 13.79
C SER A 247 16.99 -2.76 12.72
N LEU A 248 16.31 -3.16 11.64
CA LEU A 248 16.92 -3.90 10.53
C LEU A 248 17.72 -3.02 9.56
N GLN A 249 17.66 -1.69 9.72
CA GLN A 249 18.42 -0.76 8.91
C GLN A 249 19.91 -0.82 9.26
N THR A 250 20.76 -0.90 8.24
CA THR A 250 22.21 -0.78 8.39
C THR A 250 22.73 0.28 7.42
N SER A 251 23.89 0.87 7.71
CA SER A 251 24.54 1.80 6.78
C SER A 251 24.79 1.15 5.42
N GLU A 252 25.24 -0.11 5.39
CA GLU A 252 25.43 -0.87 4.16
C GLU A 252 24.13 -1.01 3.35
N LEU A 253 23.00 -1.32 4.01
CA LEU A 253 21.72 -1.44 3.32
C LEU A 253 21.27 -0.11 2.71
N ILE A 254 21.48 1.00 3.44
CA ILE A 254 21.18 2.35 2.95
C ILE A 254 22.06 2.68 1.74
N ASP A 255 23.37 2.46 1.83
CA ASP A 255 24.33 2.72 0.75
C ASP A 255 24.02 1.90 -0.51
N ARG A 256 23.68 0.61 -0.33
CA ARG A 256 23.24 -0.26 -1.43
C ARG A 256 21.93 0.21 -2.03
N THR A 257 20.98 0.68 -1.21
CA THR A 257 19.72 1.24 -1.70
C THR A 257 19.98 2.47 -2.57
N ASN A 258 20.80 3.40 -2.08
CA ASN A 258 21.18 4.63 -2.80
C ASN A 258 21.98 4.35 -4.07
N THR A 259 22.72 3.25 -4.13
CA THR A 259 23.48 2.86 -5.32
C THR A 259 22.60 2.15 -6.36
N LEU A 260 21.72 1.24 -5.92
CA LEU A 260 21.04 0.29 -6.81
C LEU A 260 19.60 0.70 -7.19
N PHE A 261 19.00 1.62 -6.43
CA PHE A 261 17.59 2.03 -6.58
C PHE A 261 17.46 3.55 -6.71
N THR A 262 18.36 4.16 -7.49
CA THR A 262 18.23 5.55 -7.90
C THR A 262 17.03 5.75 -8.83
N SER A 263 16.41 6.93 -8.73
CA SER A 263 15.31 7.29 -9.61
C SER A 263 15.75 7.29 -11.09
N PRO A 264 14.95 6.72 -12.01
CA PRO A 264 15.20 6.83 -13.44
C PRO A 264 14.97 8.26 -13.97
N ASN A 265 14.29 9.12 -13.22
CA ASN A 265 14.15 10.54 -13.53
C ASN A 265 15.41 11.31 -13.09
N PRO A 266 16.19 11.90 -14.03
CA PRO A 266 17.44 12.60 -13.72
C PRO A 266 17.28 13.80 -12.78
N GLN A 267 16.09 14.41 -12.72
CA GLN A 267 15.82 15.55 -11.84
C GLN A 267 15.81 15.14 -10.35
N LYS A 268 15.64 13.85 -10.08
CA LYS A 268 15.54 13.27 -8.73
C LYS A 268 16.86 12.65 -8.25
N LYS A 269 17.96 12.81 -8.99
CA LYS A 269 19.29 12.25 -8.66
C LYS A 269 19.85 12.64 -7.29
N HIS A 270 19.29 13.68 -6.68
CA HIS A 270 19.70 14.20 -5.38
C HIS A 270 18.90 13.59 -4.22
N LEU A 271 17.81 12.88 -4.51
CA LEU A 271 17.01 12.19 -3.51
C LEU A 271 17.68 10.87 -3.16
N ASN A 272 17.99 10.69 -1.89
CA ASN A 272 18.62 9.50 -1.34
C ASN A 272 17.80 8.99 -0.15
N ALA A 273 17.88 7.69 0.10
CA ALA A 273 17.43 7.09 1.34
C ALA A 273 18.34 7.50 2.49
N GLU A 274 17.71 7.83 3.61
CA GLU A 274 18.34 8.02 4.92
C GLU A 274 17.76 7.02 5.92
N MET A 275 18.37 6.93 7.09
CA MET A 275 17.86 6.12 8.18
C MET A 275 16.46 6.61 8.58
N ILE A 276 15.47 5.74 8.42
CA ILE A 276 14.08 5.99 8.80
C ILE A 276 14.00 5.99 10.32
N LYS A 277 13.40 7.03 10.87
CA LYS A 277 13.11 7.16 12.29
C LYS A 277 11.62 6.99 12.54
N LYS A 278 11.26 6.79 13.81
CA LYS A 278 9.87 6.60 14.20
C LYS A 278 9.01 7.83 13.90
N GLU A 279 9.59 9.03 14.03
CA GLU A 279 8.93 10.30 13.70
C GLU A 279 8.63 10.48 12.20
N ASP A 280 9.33 9.77 11.32
CA ASP A 280 9.08 9.80 9.87
C ASP A 280 7.83 8.99 9.49
N ILE A 281 7.34 8.17 10.41
CA ILE A 281 6.19 7.30 10.21
C ILE A 281 4.94 7.98 10.75
N GLN A 282 3.93 8.10 9.90
CA GLN A 282 2.68 8.76 10.23
C GLN A 282 1.52 7.73 10.24
N SER A 283 0.54 7.94 11.11
CA SER A 283 -0.67 7.11 11.19
C SER A 283 -1.93 7.95 11.02
N PRO A 284 -2.13 8.59 9.86
CA PRO A 284 -3.29 9.43 9.64
C PRO A 284 -4.58 8.60 9.54
N LEU A 285 -5.70 9.28 9.74
CA LEU A 285 -7.02 8.81 9.32
C LEU A 285 -7.09 8.82 7.79
N LEU A 286 -7.39 7.66 7.17
CA LEU A 286 -7.47 7.53 5.71
C LEU A 286 -8.90 7.56 5.22
N LEU A 287 -9.16 8.32 4.17
CA LEU A 287 -10.37 8.19 3.38
C LEU A 287 -10.21 6.95 2.48
N GLN A 288 -11.08 5.96 2.63
CA GLN A 288 -11.04 4.70 1.89
C GLN A 288 -11.93 4.82 0.64
N ALA A 289 -11.32 5.06 -0.51
CA ALA A 289 -12.04 5.24 -1.76
C ALA A 289 -12.66 3.93 -2.27
N SER A 290 -13.90 4.00 -2.77
CA SER A 290 -14.57 2.89 -3.46
C SER A 290 -13.95 2.55 -4.84
N GLY A 291 -13.06 3.39 -5.36
CA GLY A 291 -12.34 3.21 -6.63
C GLY A 291 -11.08 4.08 -6.74
N SER A 292 -10.52 4.21 -7.94
CA SER A 292 -9.38 5.11 -8.21
C SER A 292 -9.81 6.58 -8.22
N PHE A 293 -9.03 7.44 -7.57
CA PHE A 293 -9.34 8.87 -7.41
C PHE A 293 -8.84 9.74 -8.56
N TYR A 294 -9.72 10.60 -9.08
CA TYR A 294 -9.47 11.54 -10.19
C TYR A 294 -10.22 12.87 -9.96
N PRO A 295 -9.60 13.85 -9.27
CA PRO A 295 -10.22 15.15 -8.97
C PRO A 295 -10.84 15.86 -10.19
N LYS A 296 -10.14 15.93 -11.34
CA LYS A 296 -10.61 16.68 -12.53
C LYS A 296 -11.78 16.02 -13.26
N LYS A 297 -12.08 14.75 -12.99
CA LYS A 297 -13.23 14.01 -13.55
C LYS A 297 -14.46 14.09 -12.63
N MET A 298 -14.33 14.71 -11.46
CA MET A 298 -15.46 14.99 -10.58
C MET A 298 -16.27 16.17 -11.15
N HIS A 299 -17.61 16.09 -11.07
CA HIS A 299 -18.51 17.04 -11.71
C HIS A 299 -18.22 18.49 -11.26
N PRO A 300 -18.12 19.47 -12.18
CA PRO A 300 -17.63 20.83 -11.90
C PRO A 300 -18.50 21.63 -10.92
N ASP A 301 -19.80 21.34 -10.82
CA ASP A 301 -20.71 21.96 -9.83
C ASP A 301 -20.43 21.55 -8.37
N ILE A 302 -19.44 20.67 -8.15
CA ILE A 302 -18.97 20.20 -6.83
C ILE A 302 -17.43 20.40 -6.71
N ALA A 303 -16.81 21.13 -7.65
CA ALA A 303 -15.36 21.36 -7.71
C ALA A 303 -14.97 22.85 -7.75
N LEU A 304 -15.92 23.78 -7.66
CA LEU A 304 -15.64 25.22 -7.76
C LEU A 304 -16.57 26.03 -6.84
N ILE A 305 -16.10 26.30 -5.62
CA ILE A 305 -15.64 27.64 -5.19
C ILE A 305 -14.34 27.45 -4.39
#